data_AF-A0A1X1HHV9-F1
#
_entry.id   AF-A0A1X1HHV9-F1
#
_cell.length_a   1.000
_cell.length_b   1.000
_cell.length_c   1.000
_cell.angle_alpha   90.00
_cell.angle_beta   90.00
_cell.angle_gamma   90.00
#
_symmetry.space_group_name_H-M   'P 1'
#
loop_
_entity.id
_entity.type
_entity.pdbx_description
1 polymer ?
#
loop_
_entity_poly.entity_id
_entity_poly.type
_entity_poly.pdbx_seq_one_letter_code
_entity_poly.pdbx_strand_id
1 'polypeptide(L)' 'MKTTSEIEELVSTETKRRLEEMESPNYEFVQPFLKSDFILIISIVLINLVLIILAMMGGIQ' A
#
# COMPACT_ATOMS: atom_id res chain seq x y z
N MET A 1 8.83 -26.62 -20.05
CA MET A 1 7.60 -25.85 -20.29
C MET A 1 6.54 -26.48 -19.39
N LYS A 2 6.06 -25.77 -18.37
CA LYS A 2 5.09 -26.32 -17.43
C LYS A 2 3.79 -26.61 -18.18
N THR A 3 3.23 -27.80 -18.05
CA THR A 3 2.01 -28.17 -18.76
C THR A 3 0.84 -27.33 -18.22
N THR A 4 -0.13 -27.01 -19.08
CA THR A 4 -1.31 -26.20 -18.71
C THR A 4 -2.03 -26.73 -17.46
N SER A 5 -2.06 -28.06 -17.32
CA SER A 5 -2.58 -28.78 -16.15
C SER A 5 -1.88 -28.41 -14.83
N GLU A 6 -0.55 -28.33 -14.82
CA GLU A 6 0.21 -28.02 -13.59
C GLU A 6 0.06 -26.56 -13.15
N ILE A 7 -0.17 -25.65 -14.10
CA ILE A 7 -0.42 -24.22 -13.81
C ILE A 7 -1.82 -24.05 -13.23
N GLU A 8 -2.82 -24.73 -13.80
CA GLU A 8 -4.20 -24.71 -13.32
C GLU A 8 -4.31 -25.25 -11.89
N GLU A 9 -3.61 -26.34 -11.59
CA GLU A 9 -3.53 -26.89 -10.24
C GLU A 9 -2.92 -25.88 -9.25
N LEU A 10 -1.81 -25.23 -9.64
CA LEU A 10 -1.15 -24.19 -8.82
C LEU A 10 -2.04 -22.98 -8.54
N VAL A 11 -2.76 -22.51 -9.57
CA VAL A 11 -3.70 -21.39 -9.42
C VAL A 11 -4.86 -21.78 -8.50
N SER A 12 -5.38 -23.00 -8.64
CA SER A 12 -6.44 -23.53 -7.77
C SER A 12 -6.00 -23.63 -6.31
N THR A 13 -4.80 -24.15 -6.05
CA THR A 13 -4.23 -24.26 -4.70
C THR A 13 -4.02 -22.88 -4.06
N GLU A 14 -3.43 -21.94 -4.80
CA GLU A 14 -3.21 -20.58 -4.28
C GLU A 14 -4.53 -19.82 -4.06
N THR A 15 -5.52 -20.04 -4.91
CA THR A 15 -6.86 -19.43 -4.75
C THR A 15 -7.55 -19.95 -3.49
N LYS A 16 -7.52 -21.27 -3.25
CA LYS A 16 -8.06 -21.85 -2.00
C LYS A 16 -7.39 -21.29 -0.77
N ARG A 17 -6.04 -21.22 -0.79
CA ARG A 17 -5.25 -20.65 0.32
C ARG A 17 -5.66 -19.21 0.65
N ARG A 18 -5.84 -18.36 -0.37
CA ARG A 18 -6.28 -16.97 -0.18
C ARG A 18 -7.73 -16.84 0.28
N LEU A 19 -8.62 -17.73 -0.17
CA LEU A 19 -9.99 -17.78 0.32
C LEU A 19 -10.05 -18.15 1.81
N GLU A 20 -9.28 -19.16 2.24
CA GLU A 20 -9.19 -19.53 3.66
C GLU A 20 -8.64 -18.38 4.51
N GLU A 21 -7.65 -17.64 4.00
CA GLU A 21 -7.15 -16.43 4.66
C GLU A 21 -8.25 -15.36 4.77
N MET A 22 -9.03 -15.15 3.72
CA MET A 22 -10.13 -14.18 3.64
C MET A 22 -11.34 -14.54 4.52
N GLU A 23 -11.52 -15.82 4.88
CA GLU A 23 -12.58 -16.27 5.80
C GLU A 23 -12.28 -15.88 7.26
N SER A 24 -11.03 -15.52 7.58
CA SER A 24 -10.70 -15.02 8.92
C SER A 24 -11.46 -13.73 9.22
N PRO A 25 -12.11 -13.60 10.39
CA PRO A 25 -12.79 -12.37 10.79
C PRO A 25 -11.82 -11.20 11.00
N ASN A 26 -10.51 -11.47 11.06
CA ASN A 26 -9.45 -10.45 11.16
C ASN A 26 -8.76 -10.17 9.82
N TYR A 27 -9.27 -10.71 8.71
CA TYR A 27 -8.70 -10.44 7.40
C TYR A 27 -9.03 -9.02 6.96
N GLU A 28 -8.02 -8.16 6.92
CA GLU A 28 -8.14 -6.82 6.38
C GLU A 28 -7.87 -6.82 4.87
N PHE A 29 -8.92 -6.54 4.09
CA PHE A 29 -8.74 -6.26 2.68
C PHE A 29 -7.96 -4.96 2.50
N VAL A 30 -7.00 -4.99 1.57
CA VAL A 30 -6.29 -3.78 1.14
C VAL A 30 -7.31 -2.73 0.70
N GLN A 31 -7.33 -1.62 1.43
CA GLN A 31 -8.22 -0.51 1.10
C GLN A 31 -7.63 0.32 -0.03
N PRO A 32 -8.45 0.79 -0.98
CA PRO A 32 -7.98 1.70 -2.01
C PRO A 32 -7.53 3.01 -1.36
N PHE A 33 -6.54 3.66 -1.97
CA PHE A 33 -6.04 4.95 -1.49
C PHE A 33 -7.18 5.97 -1.48
N LEU A 34 -7.53 6.47 -0.30
CA LEU A 34 -8.64 7.41 -0.15
C LEU A 34 -8.18 8.83 -0.46
N LYS A 35 -9.14 9.72 -0.77
CA LYS A 35 -8.86 11.14 -0.97
C LYS A 35 -8.19 11.79 0.26
N SER A 36 -8.51 11.28 1.46
CA SER A 36 -7.89 11.74 2.72
C SER A 36 -6.40 11.42 2.79
N ASP A 37 -5.99 10.25 2.30
CA ASP A 37 -4.58 9.84 2.29
C ASP A 37 -3.77 10.73 1.36
N PHE A 38 -4.35 11.13 0.22
CA PHE A 38 -3.75 12.13 -0.67
C PHE A 38 -3.56 13.48 0.00
N ILE A 39 -4.57 13.97 0.74
CA ILE A 39 -4.47 15.24 1.48
C ILE A 39 -3.35 15.17 2.52
N LEU A 40 -3.25 14.05 3.24
CA LEU A 40 -2.22 13.81 4.25
C LEU A 40 -0.81 13.81 3.63
N ILE A 41 -0.61 13.09 2.53
CA ILE A 41 0.67 13.07 1.82
C ILE A 41 1.04 14.47 1.33
N ILE A 42 0.12 15.17 0.67
CA ILE A 42 0.36 16.53 0.17
C ILE A 42 0.73 17.47 1.31
N SER A 43 0.05 17.37 2.45
CA SER A 43 0.36 18.16 3.64
C SER A 43 1.78 17.90 4.15
N ILE A 44 2.19 16.62 4.26
CA ILE A 44 3.54 16.25 4.70
C ILE A 44 4.59 16.81 3.74
N VAL A 45 4.37 16.70 2.43
CA VAL A 45 5.29 17.24 1.41
C VAL A 45 5.42 18.75 1.54
N LEU A 46 4.31 19.47 1.71
CA LEU A 46 4.31 20.93 1.86
C LEU A 46 5.02 21.39 3.14
N ILE A 47 4.78 20.70 4.27
CA ILE A 47 5.46 21.00 5.53
C ILE A 47 6.98 20.83 5.37
N ASN A 48 7.43 19.73 4.76
CA ASN A 48 8.85 19.51 4.51
C ASN A 48 9.44 20.60 3.60
N LEU A 49 8.72 21.00 2.55
CA LEU A 49 9.15 22.09 1.68
C LEU A 49 9.34 23.40 2.46
N VAL A 50 8.38 23.75 3.33
CA VAL A 50 8.47 24.93 4.19
C VAL A 50 9.66 24.84 5.14
N LEU A 51 9.88 23.68 5.77
CA LEU A 51 11.03 23.46 6.66
C LEU A 51 12.37 23.65 5.94
N ILE A 52 12.49 23.14 4.71
CA ILE A 52 13.69 23.32 3.88
C ILE A 52 13.92 24.80 3.58
N ILE A 53 12.87 25.55 3.21
CA ILE A 53 12.96 26.99 2.96
C ILE A 53 13.38 27.74 4.22
N LEU A 54 12.79 27.42 5.38
CA LEU A 54 13.14 28.05 6.66
C LEU A 54 14.60 27.77 7.06
N ALA A 55 15.08 26.55 6.85
CA ALA A 55 16.47 26.18 7.08
C ALA A 55 17.42 26.97 6.16
N MET A 56 17.08 27.11 4.88
CA MET A 56 17.89 27.89 3.92
C MET A 56 17.89 29.39 4.22
N MET A 57 16.81 29.94 4.79
CA MET A 57 16.74 31.35 5.20
C MET A 57 17.44 31.63 6.54
N GLY A 58 18.07 30.63 7.17
CA GLY A 58 18.74 30.77 8.46
C GLY A 58 17.77 30.98 9.64
N GLY A 59 16.48 30.66 9.45
CA GLY A 59 15.44 30.81 10.48
C GLY A 59 15.43 29.68 11.52
N ILE A 60 16.15 28.60 11.26
CA ILE A 60 16.40 27.51 12.20
C ILE A 60 17.91 27.42 12.34
N GLN A 61 18.45 27.94 13.44
CA GLN A 61 19.87 27.89 13.80
C GLN A 61 20.06 26.96 15.00
#